data_AF-A0A4Y2VG27-F1
#
_entry.id   AF-A0A4Y2VG27-F1
#
_cell.length_a   1.000
_cell.length_b   1.000
_cell.length_c   1.000
_cell.angle_alpha   90.00
_cell.angle_beta   90.00
_cell.angle_gamma   90.00
#
_symmetry.space_group_name_H-M   'P 1'
#
loop_
_entity.id
_entity.type
_entity.pdbx_description
1 polymer ?
#
loop_
_entity_poly.entity_id
_entity_poly.type
_entity_poly.pdbx_seq_one_letter_code
_entity_poly.pdbx_strand_id
1 'polypeptide(L)'
;MCSWRDMGPLIRLEMTLTGDRYLRILSDHLHSFMSNVHSDGLGQFQQDNATPHTSRVATKWLQEHSSDFRYFHWPPKSTEKNIIEYILDAFLHAVEKRSPPTLTSMDFLTALQDSWCEFTPGYLQTSVECIPRRFAALLCARGALHDVRQVYWCFWVYSVH
;
A
#
# COMPACT_ATOMS: atom_id res chain seq x y z
N MET A 1 6.56 -0.38 0.98
CA MET A 1 5.43 -1.30 1.28
C MET A 1 4.83 -0.88 2.61
N CYS A 2 3.57 -1.14 2.93
CA CYS A 2 2.99 -0.75 4.23
C CYS A 2 1.98 -1.78 4.71
N SER A 3 1.83 -1.88 6.03
CA SER A 3 0.83 -2.71 6.71
C SER A 3 0.20 -1.95 7.87
N TRP A 4 -0.79 -2.55 8.53
CA TRP A 4 -1.34 -2.05 9.80
C TRP A 4 -0.28 -1.91 10.90
N ARG A 5 0.71 -2.80 10.92
CA ARG A 5 1.67 -2.92 12.02
C ARG A 5 2.97 -2.18 11.79
N ASP A 6 3.40 -2.10 10.52
CA ASP A 6 4.72 -1.60 10.18
C ASP A 6 4.79 -1.01 8.76
N MET A 7 5.75 -0.11 8.58
CA MET A 7 6.16 0.44 7.31
C MET A 7 7.31 -0.37 6.72
N GLY A 8 7.08 -0.94 5.54
CA GLY A 8 8.13 -1.59 4.78
C GLY A 8 9.05 -0.58 4.09
N PRO A 9 10.09 -1.06 3.39
CA PRO A 9 11.06 -0.20 2.75
C PRO A 9 10.40 0.72 1.72
N LEU A 10 10.87 1.95 1.69
CA LEU A 10 10.60 2.91 0.63
C LEU A 10 11.74 2.81 -0.40
N ILE A 11 11.42 2.33 -1.59
CA ILE A 11 12.41 2.02 -2.63
C ILE A 11 12.39 3.13 -3.67
N ARG A 12 13.52 3.82 -3.83
CA ARG A 12 13.70 4.80 -4.89
C ARG A 12 13.87 4.10 -6.23
N LEU A 13 13.08 4.51 -7.22
CA LEU A 13 13.23 4.07 -8.60
C LEU A 13 13.90 5.19 -9.41
N GLU A 14 15.09 4.92 -9.94
CA GLU A 14 15.81 5.88 -10.80
C GLU A 14 15.34 5.83 -12.27
N MET A 15 14.63 4.76 -12.65
CA MET A 15 14.18 4.50 -14.01
C MET A 15 12.76 3.94 -14.00
N THR A 16 12.13 3.89 -15.17
CA THR A 16 10.81 3.30 -15.35
C THR A 16 10.74 1.87 -14.81
N LEU A 17 9.71 1.60 -14.03
CA LEU A 17 9.47 0.27 -13.47
C LEU A 17 9.08 -0.71 -14.58
N THR A 18 9.87 -1.77 -14.75
CA THR A 18 9.56 -2.90 -15.66
C THR A 18 9.08 -4.10 -14.84
N GLY A 19 8.47 -5.08 -15.51
CA GLY A 19 8.06 -6.34 -14.86
C GLY A 19 9.23 -7.05 -14.15
N ASP A 20 10.41 -7.12 -14.77
CA ASP A 20 11.59 -7.74 -14.17
C ASP A 20 12.14 -6.97 -12.96
N ARG A 21 12.07 -5.64 -12.99
CA ARG A 21 12.46 -4.83 -11.82
C ARG A 21 11.46 -4.98 -10.69
N TYR A 22 10.18 -5.05 -11.03
CA TYR A 22 9.14 -5.30 -10.04
C TYR A 22 9.30 -6.68 -9.40
N LEU A 23 9.61 -7.71 -10.19
CA LEU A 23 9.94 -9.04 -9.67
C LEU A 23 11.07 -9.00 -8.63
N ARG A 24 12.14 -8.22 -8.88
CA ARG A 24 13.22 -8.05 -7.89
C ARG A 24 12.70 -7.41 -6.60
N ILE A 25 11.85 -6.39 -6.70
CA ILE A 25 11.24 -5.77 -5.52
C ILE A 25 10.41 -6.79 -4.72
N LEU A 26 9.61 -7.62 -5.40
CA LEU A 26 8.84 -8.69 -4.76
C LEU A 26 9.76 -9.69 -4.05
N SER A 27 10.77 -10.19 -4.76
CA SER A 27 11.71 -11.18 -4.23
C SER A 27 12.57 -10.64 -3.07
N ASP A 28 13.13 -9.44 -3.21
CA ASP A 28 14.10 -8.89 -2.27
C ASP A 28 13.44 -8.29 -1.03
N HIS A 29 12.18 -7.84 -1.15
CA HIS A 29 11.54 -7.06 -0.09
C HIS A 29 10.17 -7.58 0.34
N LEU A 30 9.29 -8.01 -0.58
CA LEU A 30 7.93 -8.41 -0.18
C LEU A 30 7.94 -9.65 0.71
N HIS A 31 8.67 -10.70 0.31
CA HIS A 31 8.65 -11.96 1.02
C HIS A 31 9.10 -11.81 2.48
N SER A 32 10.26 -11.18 2.68
CA SER A 32 10.78 -10.86 4.01
C SER A 32 9.83 -9.96 4.81
N PHE A 33 9.23 -8.96 4.17
CA PHE A 33 8.29 -8.07 4.84
C PHE A 33 7.02 -8.80 5.31
N MET A 34 6.45 -9.67 4.47
CA MET A 34 5.28 -10.47 4.82
C MET A 34 5.59 -11.44 5.96
N SER A 35 6.74 -12.10 5.93
CA SER A 35 7.15 -12.99 7.01
C SER A 35 7.33 -12.27 8.35
N ASN A 36 7.77 -11.01 8.33
CA ASN A 36 7.95 -10.22 9.55
C ASN A 36 6.62 -9.69 10.12
N VAL A 37 5.72 -9.23 9.25
CA VAL A 37 4.47 -8.60 9.66
C VAL A 37 3.36 -9.62 9.92
N HIS A 38 3.35 -10.72 9.17
CA HIS A 38 2.32 -11.76 9.15
C HIS A 38 2.93 -13.14 9.38
N SER A 39 3.52 -13.36 10.56
CA SER A 39 4.13 -14.64 10.94
C SER A 39 3.14 -15.81 11.06
N ASP A 40 1.84 -15.53 11.02
CA ASP A 40 0.75 -16.51 11.00
C ASP A 40 0.43 -17.06 9.58
N GLY A 41 1.06 -16.52 8.53
CA GLY A 41 0.81 -16.90 7.14
C GLY A 41 -0.56 -16.46 6.61
N LEU A 42 -1.31 -15.65 7.37
CA LEU A 42 -2.64 -15.17 6.97
C LEU A 42 -2.60 -13.84 6.21
N GLY A 43 -1.41 -13.27 6.08
CA GLY A 43 -1.15 -12.01 5.40
C GLY A 43 -1.72 -11.99 3.99
N GLN A 44 -2.24 -10.82 3.60
CA GLN A 44 -2.77 -10.59 2.26
C GLN A 44 -2.00 -9.46 1.59
N PHE A 45 -1.54 -9.72 0.38
CA PHE A 45 -0.85 -8.75 -0.44
C PHE A 45 -1.79 -8.17 -1.50
N GLN A 46 -1.86 -6.83 -1.54
CA GLN A 46 -2.63 -6.09 -2.52
C GLN A 46 -1.70 -5.17 -3.32
N GLN A 47 -1.94 -5.09 -4.63
CA GLN A 47 -1.29 -4.16 -5.55
C GLN A 47 -2.32 -3.61 -6.55
N ASP A 48 -2.00 -2.52 -7.24
CA ASP A 48 -2.81 -2.03 -8.36
C ASP A 48 -2.60 -2.85 -9.64
N ASN A 49 -3.37 -2.53 -10.69
CA ASN A 49 -3.30 -3.21 -11.98
C ASN A 49 -2.31 -2.55 -12.96
N ALA A 50 -1.28 -1.85 -12.49
CA ALA A 50 -0.27 -1.26 -13.38
C ALA A 50 0.43 -2.35 -14.22
N THR A 51 0.89 -1.98 -15.42
CA THR A 51 1.50 -2.92 -16.39
C THR A 51 2.67 -3.74 -15.80
N PRO A 52 3.58 -3.18 -14.98
CA PRO A 52 4.65 -3.99 -14.37
C PRO A 52 4.13 -5.02 -13.37
N HIS A 53 3.09 -4.67 -12.61
CA HIS A 53 2.48 -5.48 -11.55
C HIS A 53 1.68 -6.66 -12.12
N THR A 54 1.07 -6.45 -13.29
CA THR A 54 0.32 -7.47 -14.05
C THR A 54 1.17 -8.24 -15.05
N SER A 55 2.48 -7.99 -15.09
CA SER A 55 3.40 -8.69 -15.99
C SER A 55 3.41 -10.20 -15.72
N ARG A 56 3.72 -10.99 -16.76
CA ARG A 56 3.79 -12.46 -16.65
C ARG A 56 4.77 -12.93 -15.57
N VAL A 57 5.89 -12.22 -15.41
CA VAL A 57 6.93 -12.57 -14.44
C VAL A 57 6.48 -12.28 -13.00
N ALA A 58 5.81 -11.14 -12.77
CA ALA A 58 5.30 -10.77 -11.45
C ALA A 58 4.13 -11.67 -11.01
N THR A 59 3.17 -11.90 -11.91
CA THR A 59 2.00 -12.76 -11.64
C THR A 59 2.41 -14.21 -11.38
N LYS A 60 3.38 -14.74 -12.14
CA LYS A 60 3.94 -16.07 -11.90
C LYS A 60 4.60 -16.18 -10.51
N TRP A 61 5.42 -15.19 -10.14
CA TRP A 61 6.07 -15.20 -8.82
C TRP A 61 5.05 -15.16 -7.67
N LEU A 62 4.00 -14.35 -7.79
CA LEU A 62 2.91 -14.29 -6.79
C LEU A 62 2.18 -15.63 -6.66
N GLN A 63 2.00 -16.36 -7.77
CA GLN A 63 1.38 -17.70 -7.75
C GLN A 63 2.28 -18.72 -7.07
N GLU A 64 3.59 -18.70 -7.35
CA GLU A 64 4.59 -19.58 -6.73
C GLU A 64 4.68 -19.39 -5.20
N HIS A 65 4.41 -18.17 -4.70
CA HIS A 65 4.43 -17.84 -3.26
C HIS A 65 3.04 -17.80 -2.62
N SER A 66 2.02 -18.36 -3.28
CA SER A 66 0.64 -18.38 -2.79
C SER A 66 0.42 -19.17 -1.49
N SER A 67 1.38 -20.03 -1.12
CA SER A 67 1.42 -20.73 0.18
C SER A 67 1.83 -19.81 1.35
N ASP A 68 2.58 -18.76 1.06
CA ASP A 68 3.24 -17.93 2.07
C ASP A 68 2.35 -16.74 2.46
N PHE A 69 1.56 -16.24 1.51
CA PHE A 69 0.57 -15.20 1.70
C PHE A 69 -0.50 -15.26 0.60
N ARG A 70 -1.67 -14.66 0.86
CA ARG A 70 -2.74 -14.59 -0.12
C ARG A 70 -2.57 -13.35 -1.00
N TYR A 71 -2.65 -13.54 -2.32
CA TYR A 71 -2.72 -12.42 -3.25
C TYR A 71 -4.17 -11.95 -3.43
N PHE A 72 -4.45 -10.67 -3.17
CA PHE A 72 -5.76 -10.08 -3.41
C PHE A 72 -5.85 -9.50 -4.83
N HIS A 73 -6.73 -10.10 -5.64
CA HIS A 73 -7.01 -9.63 -6.99
C HIS A 73 -7.86 -8.37 -6.97
N TRP A 74 -7.22 -7.24 -7.24
CA TRP A 74 -7.88 -5.94 -7.30
C TRP A 74 -8.70 -5.78 -8.60
N PRO A 75 -9.98 -5.37 -8.56
CA PRO A 75 -10.80 -5.24 -9.76
C PRO A 75 -10.22 -4.22 -10.77
N PRO A 76 -10.26 -4.51 -12.08
CA PRO A 76 -9.92 -3.52 -13.10
C PRO A 76 -10.86 -2.32 -13.02
N LYS A 77 -10.31 -1.10 -13.11
CA LYS A 77 -11.07 0.19 -13.12
C LYS A 77 -11.84 0.50 -11.84
N SER A 78 -11.45 -0.02 -10.69
CA SER A 78 -11.97 0.52 -9.43
C SER A 78 -11.54 1.99 -9.31
N THR A 79 -12.50 2.91 -9.30
CA THR A 79 -12.27 4.34 -8.99
C THR A 79 -12.03 4.57 -7.50
N GLU A 80 -11.81 3.49 -6.75
CA GLU A 80 -11.63 3.46 -5.32
C GLU A 80 -10.14 3.55 -5.02
N LYS A 81 -9.74 4.63 -4.34
CA LYS A 81 -8.34 4.85 -3.93
C LYS A 81 -7.90 3.69 -3.05
N ASN A 82 -6.86 2.97 -3.48
CA ASN A 82 -6.22 1.95 -2.64
C ASN A 82 -5.72 2.62 -1.34
N ILE A 83 -5.71 1.89 -0.22
CA ILE A 83 -5.15 2.33 1.07
C ILE A 83 -3.77 2.98 0.90
N ILE A 84 -2.95 2.47 -0.02
CA ILE A 84 -1.64 3.05 -0.30
C ILE A 84 -1.72 4.46 -0.90
N GLU A 85 -2.70 4.75 -1.77
CA GLU A 85 -2.89 6.11 -2.29
C GLU A 85 -3.32 7.08 -1.19
N TYR A 86 -4.13 6.60 -0.24
CA TYR A 86 -4.51 7.41 0.92
C TYR A 86 -3.31 7.70 1.84
N ILE A 87 -2.48 6.69 2.12
CA ILE A 87 -1.24 6.87 2.90
C ILE A 87 -0.29 7.80 2.16
N LEU A 88 -0.14 7.65 0.84
CA LEU A 88 0.70 8.52 0.00
C LEU A 88 0.22 9.97 -0.01
N ASP A 89 -1.09 10.20 -0.09
CA ASP A 89 -1.68 11.55 -0.04
C ASP A 89 -1.41 12.23 1.31
N ALA A 90 -1.68 11.52 2.41
CA ALA A 90 -1.39 12.01 3.76
C ALA A 90 0.10 12.29 3.98
N PHE A 91 0.95 11.44 3.40
CA PHE A 91 2.40 11.54 3.44
C PHE A 91 2.93 12.74 2.64
N LEU A 92 2.47 12.94 1.41
CA LEU A 92 2.86 14.10 0.59
C LEU A 92 2.45 15.41 1.29
N HIS A 93 1.25 15.45 1.88
CA HIS A 93 0.79 16.60 2.65
C HIS A 93 1.64 16.88 3.90
N ALA A 94 2.15 15.83 4.56
CA ALA A 94 3.06 15.99 5.69
C ALA A 94 4.40 16.58 5.26
N VAL A 95 4.94 16.14 4.11
CA VAL A 95 6.18 16.67 3.54
C VAL A 95 6.01 18.13 3.10
N GLU A 96 4.89 18.49 2.45
CA GLU A 96 4.59 19.87 2.03
C GLU A 96 4.50 20.84 3.22
N LYS A 97 4.02 20.37 4.37
CA LYS A 97 3.87 21.18 5.58
C LYS A 97 5.15 21.32 6.40
N ARG A 98 6.25 20.64 6.03
CA ARG A 98 7.51 20.75 6.77
C ARG A 98 8.06 22.18 6.70
N SER A 99 8.67 22.59 7.81
CA SER A 99 9.35 23.88 7.95
C SER A 99 10.79 23.64 8.39
N PRO A 100 11.80 24.18 7.66
CA PRO A 100 11.66 24.98 6.44
C PRO A 100 11.17 24.15 5.23
N PRO A 101 10.60 24.80 4.18
CA PRO A 101 10.18 24.11 2.96
C PRO A 101 11.34 23.33 2.33
N THR A 102 11.05 22.22 1.67
CA THR A 102 12.05 21.44 0.92
C THR A 102 12.48 22.23 -0.33
N LEU A 103 13.73 22.70 -0.35
CA LEU A 103 14.24 23.62 -1.37
C LEU A 103 14.94 22.91 -2.55
N THR A 104 15.40 21.67 -2.36
CA THR A 104 16.10 20.89 -3.39
C THR A 104 15.53 19.47 -3.51
N SER A 105 15.77 18.80 -4.65
CA SER A 105 15.35 17.40 -4.84
C SER A 105 15.98 16.44 -3.84
N MET A 106 17.18 16.73 -3.35
CA MET A 106 17.83 15.92 -2.29
C MET A 106 17.16 16.17 -0.94
N ASP A 107 16.87 17.43 -0.60
CA ASP A 107 16.13 17.75 0.64
C ASP A 107 14.72 17.16 0.62
N PHE A 108 14.07 17.13 -0.55
CA PHE A 108 12.79 16.46 -0.73
C PHE A 108 12.90 14.96 -0.47
N LEU A 109 13.90 14.28 -1.04
CA LEU A 109 14.10 12.84 -0.81
C LEU A 109 14.39 12.52 0.67
N THR A 110 15.23 13.31 1.32
CA THR A 110 15.53 13.15 2.75
C THR A 110 14.28 13.39 3.58
N ALA A 111 13.55 14.48 3.33
CA ALA A 111 12.30 14.76 4.04
C ALA A 111 11.26 13.66 3.83
N LEU A 112 11.23 13.07 2.64
CA LEU A 112 10.35 11.97 2.28
C LEU A 112 10.75 10.70 3.04
N GLN A 113 12.03 10.37 3.14
CA GLN A 113 12.50 9.24 3.97
C GLN A 113 12.24 9.46 5.46
N ASP A 114 12.56 10.63 6.00
CA ASP A 114 12.33 10.97 7.40
C ASP A 114 10.84 10.89 7.75
N SER A 115 9.99 11.50 6.93
CA SER A 115 8.55 11.44 7.14
C SER A 115 8.04 10.01 7.04
N TRP A 116 8.60 9.15 6.19
CA TRP A 116 8.21 7.74 6.09
C TRP A 116 8.53 6.97 7.37
N CYS A 117 9.68 7.26 7.98
CA CYS A 117 10.10 6.70 9.28
C CYS A 117 9.29 7.24 10.47
N GLU A 118 8.72 8.44 10.37
CA GLU A 118 7.88 9.06 11.41
C GLU A 118 6.48 8.46 11.50
N PHE A 119 6.04 7.64 10.53
CA PHE A 119 4.76 6.92 10.61
C PHE A 119 4.82 5.87 11.71
N THR A 120 4.43 6.26 12.91
CA THR A 120 4.21 5.32 14.00
C THR A 120 3.12 4.32 13.64
N PRO A 121 3.17 3.09 14.20
CA PRO A 121 2.06 2.14 14.07
C PRO A 121 0.72 2.80 14.38
N GLY A 122 0.61 3.60 15.46
CA GLY A 122 -0.64 4.29 15.81
C GLY A 122 -1.24 5.19 14.71
N TYR A 123 -0.40 5.83 13.89
CA TYR A 123 -0.87 6.60 12.73
C TYR A 123 -1.40 5.69 11.62
N LEU A 124 -0.70 4.60 11.31
CA LEU A 124 -1.13 3.61 10.33
C LEU A 124 -2.44 2.94 10.75
N GLN A 125 -2.55 2.63 12.04
CA GLN A 125 -3.74 2.07 12.65
C GLN A 125 -4.93 3.02 12.50
N THR A 126 -4.78 4.26 12.94
CA THR A 126 -5.82 5.29 12.79
C THR A 126 -6.19 5.50 11.32
N SER A 127 -5.19 5.49 10.44
CA SER A 127 -5.39 5.64 9.00
C SER A 127 -6.26 4.52 8.47
N VAL A 128 -5.89 3.26 8.70
CA VAL A 128 -6.61 2.05 8.27
C VAL A 128 -8.00 1.93 8.92
N GLU A 129 -8.15 2.26 10.21
CA GLU A 129 -9.44 2.29 10.92
C GLU A 129 -10.40 3.38 10.43
N CYS A 130 -9.86 4.49 9.92
CA CYS A 130 -10.67 5.57 9.36
C CYS A 130 -11.16 5.25 7.96
N ILE A 131 -10.54 4.31 7.25
CA ILE A 131 -10.83 4.09 5.83
C ILE A 131 -12.24 3.51 5.61
N PRO A 132 -12.79 2.56 6.41
CA PRO A 132 -14.19 2.15 6.27
C PRO A 132 -15.18 3.32 6.38
N ARG A 133 -14.96 4.21 7.37
CA ARG A 133 -15.80 5.41 7.58
C ARG A 133 -15.67 6.40 6.43
N ARG A 134 -14.45 6.63 5.93
CA ARG A 134 -14.17 7.55 4.82
C ARG A 134 -14.67 7.01 3.47
N PHE A 135 -14.58 5.70 3.24
CA PHE A 135 -15.19 5.06 2.08
C PHE A 135 -16.71 5.16 2.13
N ALA A 136 -17.33 4.87 3.27
CA ALA A 136 -18.77 5.06 3.43
C ALA A 136 -19.18 6.51 3.12
N ALA A 137 -18.42 7.50 3.60
CA ALA A 137 -18.65 8.90 3.26
C ALA A 137 -18.48 9.21 1.76
N LEU A 138 -17.45 8.65 1.10
CA LEU A 138 -17.21 8.82 -0.34
C LEU A 138 -18.33 8.20 -1.19
N LEU A 139 -18.81 7.02 -0.80
CA LEU A 139 -19.90 6.30 -1.46
C LEU A 139 -21.23 7.05 -1.32
N CYS A 140 -21.54 7.53 -0.11
CA CYS A 140 -22.69 8.38 0.16
C CYS A 140 -22.64 9.69 -0.66
N ALA A 141 -21.47 10.33 -0.74
CA ALA A 141 -21.29 11.57 -1.50
C ALA A 141 -21.45 11.38 -3.02
N ARG A 142 -21.24 10.17 -3.54
CA ARG A 142 -21.38 9.82 -4.96
C ARG A 142 -22.75 9.22 -5.32
N GLY A 143 -23.67 9.13 -4.36
CA GLY A 143 -25.02 8.58 -4.57
C GLY A 143 -25.06 7.10 -4.93
N ALA A 144 -23.95 6.38 -4.77
CA ALA A 144 -23.82 5.00 -5.17
C ALA A 144 -23.98 4.07 -3.96
N LEU A 145 -25.06 3.29 -3.95
CA LEU A 145 -25.19 2.10 -3.11
C LEU A 145 -24.30 0.99 -3.71
N HIS A 146 -22.99 1.16 -3.61
CA HIS A 146 -22.09 0.03 -3.82
C HIS A 146 -22.26 -0.95 -2.65
N ASP A 147 -22.09 -2.25 -2.90
CA ASP A 147 -22.17 -3.27 -1.86
C ASP A 147 -21.07 -3.01 -0.83
N VAL A 148 -21.45 -2.30 0.22
CA VAL A 148 -20.63 -1.92 1.37
C VAL A 148 -19.90 -3.16 1.92
N ARG A 149 -20.42 -4.38 1.70
CA ARG A 149 -19.79 -5.63 2.10
C ARG A 149 -18.48 -5.94 1.39
N GLN A 150 -18.28 -5.57 0.12
CA GLN A 150 -16.98 -5.77 -0.56
C GLN A 150 -15.90 -4.84 -0.01
N VAL A 151 -16.29 -3.59 0.27
CA VAL A 151 -15.43 -2.59 0.89
C VAL A 151 -15.04 -3.01 2.32
N TYR A 152 -16.02 -3.49 3.10
CA TYR A 152 -15.76 -4.06 4.42
C TYR A 152 -14.93 -5.35 4.37
N TRP A 153 -15.05 -6.16 3.32
CA TRP A 153 -14.20 -7.35 3.12
C TRP A 153 -12.74 -6.94 2.88
N CYS A 154 -12.49 -5.95 2.01
CA CYS A 154 -11.16 -5.37 1.82
C CYS A 154 -10.57 -4.81 3.13
N PHE A 155 -11.38 -4.25 4.03
CA PHE A 155 -10.91 -3.77 5.34
C PHE A 155 -10.71 -4.88 6.38
N TRP A 156 -11.61 -5.88 6.41
CA TRP A 156 -11.48 -7.02 7.32
C TRP A 156 -10.18 -7.79 7.06
N VAL A 157 -9.77 -7.88 5.79
CA VAL A 157 -8.48 -8.43 5.34
C VAL A 157 -7.26 -7.78 6.01
N TYR A 158 -7.29 -6.47 6.33
CA TYR A 158 -6.20 -5.77 7.04
C TYR A 158 -6.33 -5.80 8.57
N SER A 159 -7.48 -6.25 9.11
CA SER A 159 -7.81 -6.24 10.55
C SER A 159 -7.95 -7.61 11.20
N VAL A 160 -7.72 -8.73 10.50
CA VAL A 160 -7.76 -10.06 11.16
C VAL A 160 -6.56 -10.21 12.10
N HIS A 161 -6.85 -10.19 13.41
CA HIS A 161 -6.02 -10.75 14.47
C HIS A 161 -6.45 -12.19 14.74
#